data_AF-A0A0D2LXY5-F1
#
_entry.id   AF-A0A0D2LXY5-F1
#
_cell.length_a   1.000
_cell.length_b   1.000
_cell.length_c   1.000
_cell.angle_alpha   90.00
_cell.angle_beta   90.00
_cell.angle_gamma   90.00
#
_symmetry.space_group_name_H-M   'P 1'
#
loop_
_entity.id
_entity.type
_entity.pdbx_description
1 polymer ?
#
loop_
_entity_poly.entity_id
_entity_poly.type
_entity_poly.pdbx_seq_one_letter_code
_entity_poly.pdbx_strand_id
1 'polypeptide(L)'
;MAPRAAAPGSPVLLTPTNSTLGRSASGRRLSRLGSGSRRRLSRGASGSSCDGSSDGASMEAAPEQLSGQAYVSAVPDKNVPGSIWEAIGAALREEAPALDLAPLEESFALAKAAQAEPSTPKNTVNAVIDLRRATNVGITLRGCQITPKNVVSSVTARSGPAFESPDLLRGLIPCIPTEDERASLEAYARKGGALSSLSATEQVMAALAGIPRLAQRLRACQLDLELPEKLAHAQDLLKVSFSLLPR
;
A
#
# COMPACT_ATOMS: atom_id res chain seq x y z
N MET A 1 63.77 44.37 8.64
CA MET A 1 63.53 44.72 7.23
C MET A 1 62.21 44.08 6.79
N ALA A 2 61.42 44.78 5.97
CA ALA A 2 60.21 44.31 5.26
C ALA A 2 60.41 44.62 3.75
N PRO A 3 59.52 44.31 2.76
CA PRO A 3 58.14 43.78 2.75
C PRO A 3 58.13 42.30 2.28
N ARG A 4 57.18 41.66 1.56
CA ARG A 4 55.91 41.97 0.83
C ARG A 4 55.14 40.62 0.74
N ALA A 5 53.84 40.44 1.01
CA ALA A 5 52.57 41.11 0.65
C ALA A 5 52.02 40.76 -0.76
N ALA A 6 50.69 40.52 -0.85
CA ALA A 6 49.86 40.13 -2.02
C ALA A 6 50.00 38.67 -2.52
N ALA A 7 48.97 37.99 -3.08
CA ALA A 7 47.50 38.21 -3.15
C ALA A 7 46.79 36.89 -3.62
N PRO A 8 45.46 36.71 -3.44
CA PRO A 8 44.75 35.46 -3.77
C PRO A 8 44.33 35.33 -5.24
N GLY A 9 44.14 34.09 -5.71
CA GLY A 9 43.58 33.77 -7.03
C GLY A 9 42.25 33.00 -6.92
N SER A 10 41.18 33.60 -7.45
CA SER A 10 39.83 33.02 -7.56
C SER A 10 39.44 32.87 -9.06
N PRO A 11 38.28 32.31 -9.46
CA PRO A 11 38.27 31.29 -10.50
C PRO A 11 38.09 31.81 -11.93
N VAL A 12 38.65 31.08 -12.90
CA VAL A 12 38.40 31.30 -14.33
C VAL A 12 37.04 30.74 -14.72
N LEU A 13 36.10 31.64 -15.00
CA LEU A 13 34.76 31.33 -15.49
C LEU A 13 34.80 31.26 -17.03
N LEU A 14 34.57 30.07 -17.59
CA LEU A 14 34.49 29.86 -19.04
C LEU A 14 33.17 29.17 -19.43
N THR A 15 32.20 29.98 -19.86
CA THR A 15 31.18 29.55 -20.83
C THR A 15 31.62 30.00 -22.22
N PRO A 16 31.28 29.24 -23.28
CA PRO A 16 30.53 29.91 -24.34
C PRO A 16 29.49 29.03 -25.11
N THR A 17 28.50 29.75 -25.65
CA THR A 17 27.77 29.51 -26.92
C THR A 17 26.98 28.22 -27.20
N ASN A 18 25.65 28.43 -27.24
CA ASN A 18 24.65 27.88 -28.17
C ASN A 18 25.15 27.24 -29.48
N SER A 19 24.60 26.06 -29.82
CA SER A 19 24.43 25.48 -31.18
C SER A 19 23.69 24.12 -31.04
N THR A 20 22.75 23.66 -31.87
CA THR A 20 22.01 24.22 -33.02
C THR A 20 20.62 23.56 -33.12
N LEU A 21 19.68 24.17 -33.86
CA LEU A 21 18.36 23.60 -34.19
C LEU A 21 18.45 22.23 -34.90
N GLY A 22 17.66 21.25 -34.44
CA GLY A 22 17.50 19.92 -35.05
C GLY A 22 16.06 19.63 -35.48
N ARG A 23 15.59 20.23 -36.57
CA ARG A 23 14.32 19.83 -37.22
C ARG A 23 14.49 18.44 -37.84
N SER A 24 13.54 17.54 -37.60
CA SER A 24 13.23 16.45 -38.55
C SER A 24 11.72 16.21 -38.57
N ALA A 25 11.16 15.99 -39.76
CA ALA A 25 9.72 15.87 -39.97
C ALA A 25 9.41 14.67 -40.88
N SER A 26 8.83 13.63 -40.30
CA SER A 26 8.13 12.56 -41.01
C SER A 26 7.17 11.89 -40.02
N GLY A 27 5.87 11.73 -40.29
CA GLY A 27 5.15 11.96 -41.54
C GLY A 27 4.81 10.65 -42.26
N ARG A 28 3.97 9.81 -41.63
CA ARG A 28 3.18 8.78 -42.32
C ARG A 28 1.73 8.84 -41.85
N ARG A 29 0.83 8.58 -42.79
CA ARG A 29 -0.63 8.73 -42.73
C ARG A 29 -1.24 7.44 -43.29
N LEU A 30 -2.56 7.29 -43.19
CA LEU A 30 -3.37 6.17 -43.74
C LEU A 30 -3.19 4.87 -42.93
N SER A 31 -4.18 4.44 -42.15
CA SER A 31 -5.40 3.73 -42.57
C SER A 31 -5.36 2.29 -41.98
N ARG A 32 -6.42 1.45 -41.95
CA ARG A 32 -7.80 1.50 -42.50
C ARG A 32 -8.67 0.51 -41.69
N LEU A 33 -9.99 0.69 -41.72
CA LEU A 33 -11.06 -0.34 -41.56
C LEU A 33 -10.88 -1.51 -40.54
N GLY A 34 -11.79 -1.61 -39.58
CA GLY A 34 -11.87 -2.74 -38.62
C GLY A 34 -13.26 -2.98 -38.03
N SER A 35 -14.32 -2.81 -38.84
CA SER A 35 -15.72 -2.85 -38.36
C SER A 35 -16.30 -4.27 -38.36
N GLY A 36 -16.52 -4.85 -37.17
CA GLY A 36 -17.29 -6.08 -36.97
C GLY A 36 -17.20 -6.60 -35.52
N SER A 37 -18.19 -7.29 -34.96
CA SER A 37 -19.56 -7.49 -35.44
C SER A 37 -20.49 -7.75 -34.25
N ARG A 38 -21.70 -7.17 -34.25
CA ARG A 38 -22.70 -7.39 -33.18
C ARG A 38 -23.36 -8.77 -33.34
N ARG A 39 -23.16 -9.68 -32.38
CA ARG A 39 -24.05 -10.84 -32.19
C ARG A 39 -24.85 -10.72 -30.90
N ARG A 40 -25.97 -10.00 -30.99
CA ARG A 40 -27.04 -9.99 -30.00
C ARG A 40 -27.87 -11.26 -30.17
N LEU A 41 -27.61 -12.30 -29.38
CA LEU A 41 -28.55 -13.42 -29.24
C LEU A 41 -29.63 -13.06 -28.21
N SER A 42 -30.82 -13.60 -28.42
CA SER A 42 -32.05 -13.23 -27.71
C SER A 42 -32.89 -14.47 -27.42
N ARG A 43 -33.91 -14.28 -26.58
CA ARG A 43 -34.97 -15.23 -26.21
C ARG A 43 -34.57 -16.40 -25.31
N GLY A 44 -35.32 -16.51 -24.23
CA GLY A 44 -35.36 -17.60 -23.26
C GLY A 44 -36.49 -17.28 -22.29
N ALA A 45 -37.73 -17.34 -22.77
CA ALA A 45 -38.91 -16.85 -22.06
C ALA A 45 -39.87 -18.00 -21.75
N SER A 46 -39.94 -18.36 -20.47
CA SER A 46 -40.92 -19.26 -19.86
C SER A 46 -40.96 -18.88 -18.36
N GLY A 47 -42.07 -18.53 -17.73
CA GLY A 47 -43.46 -18.71 -18.18
C GLY A 47 -44.05 -19.97 -17.54
N SER A 48 -44.25 -19.91 -16.23
CA SER A 48 -44.96 -20.91 -15.44
C SER A 48 -45.79 -20.16 -14.40
N SER A 49 -47.11 -20.25 -14.49
CA SER A 49 -48.02 -19.75 -13.45
C SER A 49 -48.33 -20.87 -12.47
N CYS A 50 -48.54 -20.53 -11.21
CA CYS A 50 -49.20 -21.39 -10.23
C CYS A 50 -49.92 -20.51 -9.20
N ASP A 51 -51.24 -20.40 -9.37
CA ASP A 51 -52.14 -19.82 -8.37
C ASP A 51 -52.16 -20.70 -7.11
N GLY A 52 -52.35 -20.10 -5.93
CA GLY A 52 -52.30 -20.83 -4.66
C GLY A 52 -52.63 -20.01 -3.42
N SER A 53 -53.93 -19.83 -3.18
CA SER A 53 -54.63 -19.49 -1.92
C SER A 53 -53.97 -18.66 -0.83
N SER A 54 -54.73 -17.66 -0.37
CA SER A 54 -54.58 -17.03 0.94
C SER A 54 -54.75 -18.03 2.10
N ASP A 55 -53.97 -17.85 3.16
CA ASP A 55 -54.45 -18.04 4.53
C ASP A 55 -53.83 -16.98 5.46
N GLY A 56 -54.59 -16.53 6.46
CA GLY A 56 -54.22 -15.38 7.29
C GLY A 56 -53.48 -15.77 8.57
N ALA A 57 -52.22 -15.35 8.69
CA ALA A 57 -51.47 -15.35 9.94
C ALA A 57 -51.00 -13.94 10.27
N SER A 58 -51.43 -13.39 11.41
CA SER A 58 -51.01 -12.07 11.88
C SER A 58 -49.56 -12.12 12.37
N MET A 59 -48.61 -11.88 11.47
CA MET A 59 -47.23 -11.57 11.87
C MET A 59 -47.19 -10.13 12.39
N GLU A 60 -46.77 -9.94 13.64
CA GLU A 60 -46.28 -8.64 14.09
C GLU A 60 -45.11 -8.21 13.17
N ALA A 61 -45.13 -6.95 12.75
CA ALA A 61 -44.10 -6.43 11.88
C ALA A 61 -42.78 -6.29 12.64
N ALA A 62 -41.83 -7.20 12.38
CA ALA A 62 -40.46 -7.03 12.83
C ALA A 62 -39.91 -5.69 12.30
N PRO A 63 -39.25 -4.88 13.13
CA PRO A 63 -38.81 -3.54 12.74
C PRO A 63 -37.80 -3.62 11.58
N GLU A 64 -38.20 -3.11 10.41
CA GLU A 64 -37.42 -3.18 9.16
C GLU A 64 -36.26 -2.15 9.11
N GLN A 65 -35.63 -1.90 10.27
CA GLN A 65 -34.48 -1.02 10.40
C GLN A 65 -33.20 -1.85 10.55
N LEU A 66 -32.22 -1.58 9.67
CA LEU A 66 -30.87 -2.12 9.73
C LEU A 66 -30.09 -1.47 10.89
N SER A 67 -30.34 -1.95 12.11
CA SER A 67 -29.52 -1.67 13.28
C SER A 67 -28.07 -2.15 13.04
N GLY A 68 -27.10 -1.48 13.67
CA GLY A 68 -25.69 -1.81 13.49
C GLY A 68 -25.39 -3.26 13.88
N GLN A 69 -24.81 -4.04 12.96
CA GLN A 69 -24.47 -5.45 13.21
C GLN A 69 -23.51 -5.56 14.41
N ALA A 70 -23.99 -6.20 15.48
CA ALA A 70 -23.18 -6.49 16.64
C ALA A 70 -22.15 -7.60 16.30
N TYR A 71 -20.86 -7.26 16.33
CA TYR A 71 -19.75 -8.20 16.06
C TYR A 71 -19.49 -9.14 17.26
N VAL A 72 -20.54 -9.79 17.76
CA VAL A 72 -20.47 -10.77 18.84
C VAL A 72 -20.56 -12.17 18.24
N SER A 73 -19.59 -13.03 18.55
CA SER A 73 -19.66 -14.44 18.20
C SER A 73 -20.73 -15.12 19.05
N ALA A 74 -21.87 -15.47 18.46
CA ALA A 74 -22.93 -16.22 19.14
C ALA A 74 -22.38 -17.53 19.75
N VAL A 75 -22.74 -17.80 21.01
CA VAL A 75 -22.35 -19.04 21.69
C VAL A 75 -23.21 -20.18 21.13
N PRO A 76 -22.62 -21.26 20.59
CA PRO A 76 -23.41 -22.39 20.07
C PRO A 76 -24.21 -23.05 21.19
N ASP A 77 -25.48 -23.40 20.93
CA ASP A 77 -26.45 -23.86 21.96
C ASP A 77 -25.93 -25.03 22.82
N LYS A 78 -25.20 -25.95 22.19
CA LYS A 78 -24.52 -27.09 22.84
C LYS A 78 -23.50 -26.71 23.94
N ASN A 79 -23.08 -25.45 24.01
CA ASN A 79 -22.16 -24.90 25.01
C ASN A 79 -22.88 -24.04 26.07
N VAL A 80 -24.20 -23.84 25.95
CA VAL A 80 -25.01 -23.06 26.90
C VAL A 80 -25.26 -23.80 28.23
N PRO A 81 -25.63 -25.10 28.29
CA PRO A 81 -25.97 -25.75 29.56
C PRO A 81 -24.75 -25.86 30.50
N GLY A 82 -24.95 -25.56 31.78
CA GLY A 82 -23.90 -25.46 32.79
C GLY A 82 -23.00 -24.23 32.65
N SER A 83 -23.31 -23.29 31.75
CA SER A 83 -22.55 -22.05 31.56
C SER A 83 -23.25 -20.83 32.16
N ILE A 84 -22.51 -19.72 32.29
CA ILE A 84 -23.08 -18.45 32.77
C ILE A 84 -24.21 -17.91 31.88
N TRP A 85 -24.27 -18.32 30.60
CA TRP A 85 -25.32 -17.94 29.66
C TRP A 85 -26.67 -18.61 29.95
N GLU A 86 -26.67 -19.78 30.59
CA GLU A 86 -27.91 -20.42 31.05
C GLU A 86 -28.49 -19.67 32.26
N ALA A 87 -27.64 -19.29 33.22
CA ALA A 87 -28.05 -18.48 34.38
C ALA A 87 -28.54 -17.08 33.98
N ILE A 88 -27.80 -16.38 33.11
CA ILE A 88 -28.20 -15.07 32.58
C ILE A 88 -29.47 -15.20 31.72
N GLY A 89 -29.57 -16.25 30.91
CA GLY A 89 -30.74 -16.51 30.07
C GLY A 89 -31.99 -16.95 30.83
N ALA A 90 -31.86 -17.47 32.07
CA ALA A 90 -32.97 -17.67 32.98
C ALA A 90 -33.39 -16.35 33.64
N ALA A 91 -32.45 -15.61 34.23
CA ALA A 91 -32.71 -14.34 34.90
C ALA A 91 -33.39 -13.31 33.98
N LEU A 92 -32.94 -13.18 32.72
CA LEU A 92 -33.53 -12.28 31.73
C LEU A 92 -34.92 -12.71 31.21
N ARG A 93 -35.42 -13.90 31.57
CA ARG A 93 -36.80 -14.33 31.29
C ARG A 93 -37.75 -14.06 32.46
N GLU A 94 -37.24 -14.15 33.70
CA GLU A 94 -38.02 -13.89 34.90
C GLU A 94 -38.10 -12.39 35.20
N GLU A 95 -36.98 -11.66 35.07
CA GLU A 95 -36.89 -10.21 35.21
C GLU A 95 -36.30 -9.58 33.94
N ALA A 96 -37.06 -9.63 32.84
CA ALA A 96 -36.72 -8.87 31.64
C ALA A 96 -36.80 -7.36 31.94
N PRO A 97 -35.68 -6.60 31.92
CA PRO A 97 -35.75 -5.16 32.18
C PRO A 97 -36.50 -4.47 31.03
N ALA A 98 -37.44 -3.59 31.37
CA ALA A 98 -38.20 -2.80 30.40
C ALA A 98 -37.31 -1.71 29.78
N LEU A 99 -36.41 -2.12 28.90
CA LEU A 99 -35.52 -1.25 28.13
C LEU A 99 -36.31 -0.62 26.98
N ASP A 100 -36.42 0.71 26.98
CA ASP A 100 -37.01 1.43 25.85
C ASP A 100 -36.10 1.29 24.62
N LEU A 101 -36.63 0.63 23.59
CA LEU A 101 -35.91 0.37 22.34
C LEU A 101 -35.89 1.60 21.42
N ALA A 102 -36.83 2.54 21.53
CA ALA A 102 -36.90 3.69 20.63
C ALA A 102 -35.65 4.61 20.67
N PRO A 103 -35.15 5.07 21.84
CA PRO A 103 -33.93 5.88 21.89
C PRO A 103 -32.67 5.05 21.60
N LEU A 104 -32.72 3.72 21.79
CA LEU A 104 -31.63 2.81 21.43
C LEU A 104 -31.54 2.65 19.91
N GLU A 105 -32.67 2.47 19.23
CA GLU A 105 -32.74 2.42 17.77
C GLU A 105 -32.36 3.76 17.15
N GLU A 106 -32.77 4.90 17.70
CA GLU A 106 -32.30 6.22 17.24
C GLU A 106 -30.77 6.38 17.40
N SER A 107 -30.20 5.87 18.50
CA SER A 107 -28.76 5.96 18.79
C SER A 107 -27.89 4.99 17.98
N PHE A 108 -28.43 3.81 17.61
CA PHE A 108 -27.74 2.76 16.85
C PHE A 108 -28.21 2.63 15.40
N ALA A 109 -29.12 3.50 14.96
CA ALA A 109 -29.44 3.68 13.56
C ALA A 109 -28.16 4.03 12.81
N LEU A 110 -27.74 3.15 11.90
CA LEU A 110 -26.74 3.47 10.90
C LEU A 110 -27.24 4.69 10.12
N ALA A 111 -26.68 5.87 10.41
CA ALA A 111 -27.03 7.12 9.77
C ALA A 111 -27.01 6.89 8.25
N LYS A 112 -28.19 6.92 7.62
CA LYS A 112 -28.39 6.53 6.21
C LYS A 112 -27.50 7.41 5.34
N ALA A 113 -26.32 6.88 4.99
CA ALA A 113 -25.20 7.69 4.54
C ALA A 113 -25.63 8.56 3.35
N ALA A 114 -25.58 9.88 3.56
CA ALA A 114 -26.18 10.83 2.65
C ALA A 114 -25.47 10.73 1.28
N GLN A 115 -26.18 10.13 0.33
CA GLN A 115 -25.76 9.89 -1.05
C GLN A 115 -24.60 8.89 -1.18
N ALA A 116 -24.86 7.81 -1.90
CA ALA A 116 -23.80 7.03 -2.51
C ALA A 116 -23.19 7.87 -3.65
N GLU A 117 -22.19 8.68 -3.32
CA GLU A 117 -21.26 9.29 -4.28
C GLU A 117 -20.90 8.24 -5.34
N PRO A 118 -21.06 8.53 -6.65
CA PRO A 118 -20.92 7.54 -7.70
C PRO A 118 -19.49 7.00 -7.67
N SER A 119 -19.33 5.75 -7.23
CA SER A 119 -18.03 5.14 -7.03
C SER A 119 -17.22 5.28 -8.30
N THR A 120 -16.17 6.12 -8.27
CA THR A 120 -15.29 6.33 -9.41
C THR A 120 -14.86 4.97 -9.93
N PRO A 121 -14.93 4.73 -11.26
CA PRO A 121 -14.86 3.39 -11.81
C PRO A 121 -13.59 2.73 -11.28
N LYS A 122 -13.75 1.67 -10.48
CA LYS A 122 -12.64 0.99 -9.79
C LYS A 122 -11.59 0.67 -10.84
N ASN A 123 -10.55 1.50 -10.89
CA ASN A 123 -9.48 1.33 -11.84
C ASN A 123 -8.89 -0.03 -11.51
N THR A 124 -9.05 -1.00 -12.42
CA THR A 124 -8.62 -2.38 -12.20
C THR A 124 -7.11 -2.41 -12.30
N VAL A 125 -6.47 -1.91 -11.24
CA VAL A 125 -5.04 -2.03 -10.97
C VAL A 125 -4.77 -3.52 -10.93
N ASN A 126 -4.19 -4.02 -12.02
CA ASN A 126 -3.87 -5.42 -12.17
C ASN A 126 -2.73 -5.72 -11.21
N ALA A 127 -3.06 -6.17 -9.99
CA ALA A 127 -2.09 -6.56 -8.99
C ALA A 127 -1.23 -7.71 -9.54
N VAL A 128 0.05 -7.42 -9.78
CA VAL A 128 1.08 -8.37 -10.21
C VAL A 128 1.77 -8.99 -8.99
N ILE A 129 1.76 -8.29 -7.86
CA ILE A 129 2.36 -8.71 -6.59
C ILE A 129 1.27 -8.90 -5.53
N ASP A 130 1.49 -9.82 -4.58
CA ASP A 130 0.57 -10.11 -3.48
C ASP A 130 0.13 -8.84 -2.72
N LEU A 131 -1.14 -8.79 -2.34
CA LEU A 131 -1.76 -7.63 -1.72
C LEU A 131 -1.16 -7.30 -0.34
N ARG A 132 -0.85 -8.31 0.48
CA ARG A 132 -0.24 -8.10 1.82
C ARG A 132 1.19 -7.59 1.67
N ARG A 133 1.96 -8.17 0.77
CA ARG A 133 3.31 -7.75 0.38
C ARG A 133 3.33 -6.32 -0.15
N ALA A 134 2.46 -5.98 -1.11
CA ALA A 134 2.34 -4.64 -1.67
C ALA A 134 1.87 -3.59 -0.63
N THR A 135 1.01 -3.99 0.32
CA THR A 135 0.59 -3.13 1.44
C THR A 135 1.77 -2.83 2.37
N ASN A 136 2.50 -3.85 2.81
CA ASN A 136 3.66 -3.70 3.69
C ASN A 136 4.73 -2.81 3.05
N VAL A 137 5.09 -3.06 1.79
CA VAL A 137 6.07 -2.23 1.06
C VAL A 137 5.55 -0.80 0.89
N GLY A 138 4.25 -0.60 0.61
CA GLY A 138 3.65 0.73 0.52
C GLY A 138 3.73 1.55 1.80
N ILE A 139 3.60 0.91 2.97
CA ILE A 139 3.77 1.55 4.29
C ILE A 139 5.23 2.00 4.47
N THR A 140 6.20 1.11 4.23
CA THR A 140 7.62 1.44 4.37
C THR A 140 8.08 2.53 3.42
N LEU A 141 7.67 2.48 2.14
CA LEU A 141 8.01 3.49 1.14
C LEU A 141 7.48 4.88 1.50
N ARG A 142 6.30 4.96 2.14
CA ARG A 142 5.74 6.22 2.65
C ARG A 142 6.64 6.82 3.74
N GLY A 143 7.10 6.02 4.70
CA GLY A 143 8.06 6.48 5.72
C GLY A 143 9.40 6.91 5.13
N CYS A 144 9.87 6.21 4.09
CA CYS A 144 11.08 6.54 3.34
C CYS A 144 10.96 7.77 2.42
N GLN A 145 9.75 8.31 2.21
CA GLN A 145 9.42 9.33 1.20
C GLN A 145 9.82 8.95 -0.25
N ILE A 146 9.82 7.65 -0.54
CA ILE A 146 10.16 7.11 -1.86
C ILE A 146 8.91 6.99 -2.73
N THR A 147 9.03 7.43 -3.98
CA THR A 147 7.98 7.50 -5.00
C THR A 147 8.46 6.89 -6.32
N PRO A 148 7.55 6.54 -7.25
CA PRO A 148 7.95 6.04 -8.58
C PRO A 148 8.90 6.96 -9.36
N LYS A 149 8.86 8.28 -9.08
CA LYS A 149 9.62 9.30 -9.82
C LYS A 149 11.02 9.55 -9.25
N ASN A 150 11.23 9.37 -7.95
CA ASN A 150 12.53 9.64 -7.29
C ASN A 150 13.32 8.38 -6.91
N VAL A 151 12.72 7.17 -6.89
CA VAL A 151 13.42 5.98 -6.36
C VAL A 151 14.76 5.70 -7.03
N VAL A 152 14.85 5.77 -8.37
CA VAL A 152 16.10 5.46 -9.09
C VAL A 152 17.18 6.51 -8.79
N SER A 153 16.83 7.80 -8.71
CA SER A 153 17.78 8.87 -8.39
C SER A 153 18.19 8.82 -6.91
N SER A 154 17.26 8.67 -5.97
CA SER A 154 17.57 8.54 -4.54
C SER A 154 18.48 7.35 -4.23
N VAL A 155 18.21 6.16 -4.79
CA VAL A 155 19.06 4.98 -4.58
C VAL A 155 20.43 5.08 -5.28
N THR A 156 20.51 5.81 -6.40
CA THR A 156 21.77 5.97 -7.14
C THR A 156 22.66 7.06 -6.55
N ALA A 157 22.08 8.18 -6.10
CA ALA A 157 22.76 9.31 -5.51
C ALA A 157 22.86 9.23 -3.96
N ARG A 158 22.26 8.20 -3.34
CA ARG A 158 22.22 7.99 -1.87
C ARG A 158 21.57 9.17 -1.13
N SER A 159 20.45 9.68 -1.64
CA SER A 159 19.88 10.97 -1.20
C SER A 159 18.40 10.91 -0.80
N GLY A 160 18.06 11.73 0.21
CA GLY A 160 16.75 11.83 0.83
C GLY A 160 16.63 11.01 2.13
N PRO A 161 15.49 11.12 2.86
CA PRO A 161 15.37 10.67 4.25
C PRO A 161 15.73 9.20 4.50
N ALA A 162 15.45 8.32 3.53
CA ALA A 162 15.80 6.90 3.56
C ALA A 162 17.31 6.60 3.60
N PHE A 163 18.16 7.58 3.31
CA PHE A 163 19.63 7.49 3.37
C PHE A 163 20.24 8.36 4.47
N GLU A 164 19.41 9.05 5.25
CA GLU A 164 19.81 9.86 6.40
C GLU A 164 19.59 9.09 7.72
N SER A 165 18.59 8.21 7.77
CA SER A 165 18.30 7.33 8.92
C SER A 165 18.67 5.87 8.63
N PRO A 166 19.47 5.20 9.50
CA PRO A 166 19.76 3.78 9.35
C PRO A 166 18.51 2.91 9.52
N ASP A 167 17.52 3.33 10.31
CA ASP A 167 16.29 2.56 10.56
C ASP A 167 15.31 2.58 9.37
N LEU A 168 15.19 3.71 8.67
CA LEU A 168 14.45 3.75 7.41
C LEU A 168 15.13 2.85 6.37
N LEU A 169 16.46 2.83 6.33
CA LEU A 169 17.23 1.99 5.41
C LEU A 169 17.15 0.49 5.76
N ARG A 170 17.16 0.13 7.06
CA ARG A 170 16.86 -1.21 7.56
C ARG A 170 15.48 -1.68 7.09
N GLY A 171 14.47 -0.81 7.14
CA GLY A 171 13.12 -1.09 6.63
C GLY A 171 13.06 -1.24 5.09
N LEU A 172 13.86 -0.46 4.36
CA LEU A 172 13.89 -0.48 2.89
C LEU A 172 14.50 -1.78 2.31
N ILE A 173 15.42 -2.44 3.04
CA ILE A 173 16.07 -3.68 2.56
C ILE A 173 15.08 -4.86 2.38
N PRO A 174 14.16 -5.15 3.32
CA PRO A 174 13.04 -6.07 3.09
C PRO A 174 12.12 -5.72 1.90
N CYS A 175 12.13 -4.47 1.43
CA CYS A 175 11.34 -4.03 0.28
C CYS A 175 12.01 -4.28 -1.09
N ILE A 176 13.18 -4.91 -1.12
CA ILE A 176 13.80 -5.39 -2.35
C ILE A 176 12.90 -6.46 -2.99
N PRO A 177 12.57 -6.36 -4.29
CA PRO A 177 11.82 -7.39 -5.00
C PRO A 177 12.54 -8.73 -5.06
N THR A 178 11.82 -9.84 -4.83
CA THR A 178 12.31 -11.22 -5.06
C THR A 178 12.39 -11.53 -6.55
N GLU A 179 13.09 -12.59 -6.94
CA GLU A 179 13.23 -12.92 -8.37
C GLU A 179 11.88 -13.30 -9.01
N ASP A 180 10.96 -13.91 -8.26
CA ASP A 180 9.60 -14.21 -8.73
C ASP A 180 8.76 -12.94 -8.94
N GLU A 181 8.90 -11.94 -8.04
CA GLU A 181 8.27 -10.62 -8.20
C GLU A 181 8.82 -9.90 -9.43
N ARG A 182 10.14 -9.97 -9.66
CA ARG A 182 10.82 -9.38 -10.82
C ARG A 182 10.38 -10.04 -12.12
N ALA A 183 10.39 -11.38 -12.16
CA ALA A 183 9.91 -12.15 -13.31
C ALA A 183 8.42 -11.88 -13.63
N SER A 184 7.59 -11.69 -12.60
CA SER A 184 6.16 -11.37 -12.76
C SER A 184 5.95 -9.97 -13.33
N LEU A 185 6.66 -8.96 -12.82
CA LEU A 185 6.64 -7.58 -13.34
C LEU A 185 7.18 -7.51 -14.79
N GLU A 186 8.24 -8.25 -15.10
CA GLU A 186 8.75 -8.37 -16.47
C GLU A 186 7.74 -9.07 -17.39
N ALA A 187 7.12 -10.18 -16.95
CA ALA A 187 6.11 -10.88 -17.73
C ALA A 187 4.87 -10.01 -18.00
N TYR A 188 4.49 -9.13 -17.07
CA TYR A 188 3.45 -8.12 -17.26
C TYR A 188 3.84 -7.09 -18.34
N ALA A 189 5.05 -6.52 -18.25
CA ALA A 189 5.55 -5.57 -19.24
C ALA A 189 5.69 -6.20 -20.65
N ARG A 190 6.22 -7.43 -20.74
CA ARG A 190 6.35 -8.21 -22.00
C ARG A 190 5.00 -8.51 -22.66
N LYS A 191 3.90 -8.60 -21.88
CA LYS A 191 2.52 -8.75 -22.39
C LYS A 191 1.91 -7.43 -22.88
N GLY A 192 2.65 -6.32 -22.89
CA GLY A 192 2.14 -4.99 -23.24
C GLY A 192 1.46 -4.26 -22.08
N GLY A 193 1.61 -4.75 -20.84
CA GLY A 193 1.09 -4.10 -19.65
C GLY A 193 1.82 -2.79 -19.36
N ALA A 194 1.11 -1.67 -19.33
CA ALA A 194 1.69 -0.37 -19.04
C ALA A 194 2.00 -0.23 -17.55
N LEU A 195 3.28 -0.05 -17.19
CA LEU A 195 3.71 0.10 -15.78
C LEU A 195 2.98 1.23 -15.05
N SER A 196 2.58 2.29 -15.75
CA SER A 196 1.78 3.41 -15.21
C SER A 196 0.36 3.03 -14.76
N SER A 197 -0.14 1.84 -15.11
CA SER A 197 -1.43 1.30 -14.66
C SER A 197 -1.34 0.38 -13.43
N LEU A 198 -0.12 0.03 -13.01
CA LEU A 198 0.15 -0.67 -11.74
C LEU A 198 0.01 0.28 -10.55
N SER A 199 -0.08 -0.25 -9.33
CA SER A 199 -0.07 0.57 -8.11
C SER A 199 1.24 1.36 -7.96
N ALA A 200 1.21 2.46 -7.20
CA ALA A 200 2.42 3.23 -6.93
C ALA A 200 3.53 2.39 -6.26
N THR A 201 3.15 1.40 -5.45
CA THR A 201 4.10 0.44 -4.84
C THR A 201 4.75 -0.45 -5.91
N GLU A 202 3.97 -1.02 -6.83
CA GLU A 202 4.48 -1.87 -7.91
C GLU A 202 5.31 -1.09 -8.93
N GLN A 203 4.96 0.17 -9.19
CA GLN A 203 5.80 1.08 -9.99
C GLN A 203 7.17 1.31 -9.33
N VAL A 204 7.22 1.48 -8.00
CA VAL A 204 8.49 1.55 -7.26
C VAL A 204 9.23 0.21 -7.29
N MET A 205 8.56 -0.93 -7.09
CA MET A 205 9.19 -2.25 -7.14
C MET A 205 9.76 -2.57 -8.54
N ALA A 206 9.06 -2.22 -9.62
CA ALA A 206 9.57 -2.34 -10.99
C ALA A 206 10.80 -1.44 -11.24
N ALA A 207 10.79 -0.21 -10.72
CA ALA A 207 11.93 0.70 -10.82
C ALA A 207 13.13 0.22 -9.98
N LEU A 208 12.90 -0.34 -8.78
CA LEU A 208 13.92 -0.99 -7.95
C LEU A 208 14.52 -2.23 -8.65
N ALA A 209 13.68 -3.04 -9.30
CA ALA A 209 14.11 -4.24 -10.01
C ALA A 209 15.13 -3.96 -11.13
N GLY A 210 15.09 -2.75 -11.73
CA GLY A 210 16.05 -2.29 -12.73
C GLY A 210 17.40 -1.81 -12.18
N ILE A 211 17.58 -1.68 -10.85
CA ILE A 211 18.81 -1.13 -10.26
C ILE A 211 19.88 -2.22 -10.11
N PRO A 212 21.04 -2.12 -10.81
CA PRO A 212 22.08 -3.14 -10.75
C PRO A 212 22.73 -3.17 -9.35
N ARG A 213 22.79 -4.38 -8.77
CA ARG A 213 23.33 -4.67 -7.43
C ARG A 213 22.61 -3.90 -6.30
N LEU A 214 21.29 -3.73 -6.41
CA LEU A 214 20.45 -3.04 -5.42
C LEU A 214 20.71 -3.48 -3.96
N ALA A 215 20.70 -4.79 -3.70
CA ALA A 215 20.90 -5.33 -2.35
C ALA A 215 22.27 -4.97 -1.77
N GLN A 216 23.33 -5.00 -2.59
CA GLN A 216 24.67 -4.61 -2.19
C GLN A 216 24.77 -3.09 -1.97
N ARG A 217 24.12 -2.26 -2.82
CA ARG A 217 24.07 -0.80 -2.68
C ARG A 217 23.41 -0.39 -1.36
N LEU A 218 22.22 -0.92 -1.04
CA LEU A 218 21.50 -0.57 0.19
C LEU A 218 22.27 -1.03 1.44
N ARG A 219 22.84 -2.24 1.44
CA ARG A 219 23.68 -2.75 2.54
C ARG A 219 24.96 -1.93 2.75
N ALA A 220 25.61 -1.47 1.67
CA ALA A 220 26.77 -0.58 1.78
C ALA A 220 26.37 0.77 2.39
N CYS A 221 25.25 1.35 1.94
CA CYS A 221 24.73 2.59 2.53
C CYS A 221 24.39 2.43 4.02
N GLN A 222 23.82 1.28 4.42
CA GLN A 222 23.52 0.97 5.82
C GLN A 222 24.81 0.85 6.64
N LEU A 223 25.82 0.15 6.13
CA LEU A 223 27.11 0.02 6.80
C LEU A 223 27.78 1.38 6.98
N ASP A 224 27.78 2.24 5.98
CA ASP A 224 28.40 3.58 6.08
C ASP A 224 27.74 4.47 7.15
N LEU A 225 26.42 4.32 7.37
CA LEU A 225 25.69 5.02 8.44
C LEU A 225 25.94 4.43 9.83
N GLU A 226 25.98 3.09 9.94
CA GLU A 226 26.13 2.38 11.22
C GLU A 226 27.59 2.26 11.70
N LEU A 227 28.57 2.37 10.79
CA LEU A 227 29.99 2.15 11.11
C LEU A 227 30.56 3.16 12.12
N PRO A 228 30.29 4.48 12.06
CA PRO A 228 30.83 5.44 13.02
C PRO A 228 30.39 5.15 14.47
N GLU A 229 29.11 4.84 14.67
CA GLU A 229 28.52 4.51 15.96
C GLU A 229 29.14 3.21 16.53
N LYS A 230 29.17 2.14 15.72
CA LYS A 230 29.75 0.85 16.11
C LYS A 230 31.24 0.96 16.41
N LEU A 231 31.97 1.77 15.66
CA LEU A 231 33.41 2.00 15.84
C LEU A 231 33.68 2.78 17.13
N ALA A 232 32.89 3.82 17.45
CA ALA A 232 32.99 4.53 18.72
C ALA A 232 32.72 3.59 19.91
N HIS A 233 31.61 2.83 19.87
CA HIS A 233 31.26 1.87 20.91
C HIS A 233 32.35 0.79 21.11
N ALA A 234 32.89 0.23 20.02
CA ALA A 234 33.98 -0.74 20.07
C ALA A 234 35.27 -0.13 20.66
N GLN A 235 35.60 1.12 20.33
CA GLN A 235 36.74 1.82 20.95
C GLN A 235 36.56 2.01 22.45
N ASP A 236 35.36 2.31 22.93
CA ASP A 236 35.10 2.49 24.37
C ASP A 236 35.18 1.18 25.15
N LEU A 237 34.63 0.08 24.60
CA LEU A 237 34.82 -1.27 25.16
C LEU A 237 36.30 -1.65 25.23
N LEU A 238 37.09 -1.34 24.19
CA LEU A 238 38.53 -1.57 24.19
C LEU A 238 39.25 -0.76 25.27
N LYS A 239 38.97 0.54 25.42
CA LYS A 239 39.54 1.40 26.49
C LYS A 239 39.28 0.82 27.88
N VAL A 240 38.05 0.38 28.15
CA VAL A 240 37.68 -0.25 29.43
C VAL A 240 38.46 -1.55 29.65
N SER A 241 38.49 -2.45 28.67
CA SER A 241 39.23 -3.71 28.80
C SER A 241 40.75 -3.51 29.00
N PHE A 242 41.38 -2.54 28.33
CA PHE A 242 42.78 -2.19 28.57
C PHE A 242 43.04 -1.58 29.95
N SER A 243 42.08 -0.87 30.55
CA SER A 243 42.22 -0.35 31.93
C SER A 243 42.09 -1.41 33.04
N LEU A 244 41.61 -2.61 32.70
CA LEU A 244 41.40 -3.72 33.65
C LEU A 244 42.53 -4.77 33.62
N LEU A 245 43.51 -4.63 32.72
CA LEU A 245 44.69 -5.50 32.72
C LEU A 245 45.66 -5.09 33.85
N PRO A 246 46.12 -6.04 34.70
CA PRO A 246 47.17 -5.77 35.66
C PRO A 246 48.49 -5.43 34.94
N ARG A 247 49.28 -4.54 35.56
CA ARG A 247 50.62 -4.14 35.09
C ARG A 247 51.71 -5.05 35.63
#